data_AF-A0A1B0D5T0-F1
#
_entry.id   AF-A0A1B0D5T0-F1
#
_cell.length_a   1.000
_cell.length_b   1.000
_cell.length_c   1.000
_cell.angle_alpha   90.00
_cell.angle_beta   90.00
_cell.angle_gamma   90.00
#
_symmetry.space_group_name_H-M   'P 1'
#
loop_
_entity.id
_entity.type
_entity.pdbx_description
1 polymer ?
#
loop_
_entity_poly.entity_id
_entity_poly.type
_entity_poly.pdbx_seq_one_letter_code
_entity_poly.pdbx_strand_id
1 'polypeptide(L)'
;MFPTFISILDIQSWWEVPCVAHFCSLFSQIFNLPDFHIEDLEEALLADGNESQTTLLSDLIVSLLRGCDILQNSRQHIHTSNYQMFLRRLFRKQCQVHNIENPFDSDTDFQLLPLRRKLEILHNLCYFRLESKNVPELLDKLEADSLRIEPLGYDDKDSAYWYFFGTRLYREDYLKSEKKHKLKCDAVWQVICFTEDDWTNLAAKLKASTSRRNRALSKILYENFLPKIPKLFKEKEDQRRRK
;
A
#
# COMPACT_ATOMS: atom_id res chain seq x y z
N MET A 1 30.01 4.62 -1.67
CA MET A 1 28.82 4.41 -0.83
C MET A 1 28.22 3.09 -1.32
N PHE A 2 28.23 2.04 -0.50
CA PHE A 2 27.78 0.72 -0.93
C PHE A 2 26.28 0.80 -1.27
N PRO A 3 25.83 0.29 -2.42
CA PRO A 3 24.41 0.11 -2.64
C PRO A 3 23.97 -0.96 -1.62
N THR A 4 23.25 -0.55 -0.58
CA THR A 4 22.48 -1.50 0.22
C THR A 4 21.51 -2.15 -0.76
N PHE A 5 21.76 -3.40 -1.11
CA PHE A 5 20.84 -4.20 -1.91
C PHE A 5 19.51 -4.20 -1.18
N ILE A 6 18.54 -3.43 -1.69
CA ILE A 6 17.19 -3.43 -1.14
C ILE A 6 16.53 -4.70 -1.66
N SER A 7 16.16 -5.57 -0.73
CA SER A 7 15.54 -6.85 -1.03
C SER A 7 14.02 -6.74 -1.00
N ILE A 8 13.36 -7.76 -1.56
CA ILE A 8 11.91 -7.95 -1.43
C ILE A 8 11.44 -7.96 0.04
N LEU A 9 12.29 -8.42 0.97
CA LEU A 9 11.97 -8.46 2.40
C LEU A 9 11.93 -7.05 3.01
N ASP A 10 12.78 -6.14 2.51
CA ASP A 10 12.80 -4.76 2.99
C ASP A 10 11.49 -4.06 2.61
N ILE A 11 11.04 -4.19 1.37
CA ILE A 11 9.78 -3.54 0.94
C ILE A 11 8.55 -4.13 1.61
N GLN A 12 8.56 -5.45 1.86
CA GLN A 12 7.48 -6.15 2.57
C GLN A 12 7.38 -5.74 4.05
N SER A 13 8.42 -5.09 4.58
CA SER A 13 8.43 -4.51 5.92
C SER A 13 7.99 -3.05 5.98
N TRP A 14 7.66 -2.43 4.84
CA TRP A 14 7.21 -1.04 4.78
C TRP A 14 5.69 -0.99 4.72
N TRP A 15 5.07 -0.43 5.76
CA TRP A 15 3.61 -0.30 5.86
C TRP A 15 2.99 0.53 4.72
N GLU A 16 3.77 1.39 4.08
CA GLU A 16 3.28 2.18 2.95
C GLU A 16 2.96 1.32 1.72
N VAL A 17 3.61 0.15 1.55
CA VAL A 17 3.30 -0.76 0.43
C VAL A 17 1.85 -1.27 0.49
N PRO A 18 1.40 -1.96 1.57
CA PRO A 18 0.01 -2.37 1.66
C PRO A 18 -0.96 -1.19 1.75
N CYS A 19 -0.54 -0.04 2.30
CA CYS A 19 -1.38 1.16 2.32
C CYS A 19 -1.68 1.69 0.91
N VAL A 20 -0.65 1.90 0.07
CA VAL A 20 -0.82 2.33 -1.32
C VAL A 20 -1.61 1.32 -2.13
N ALA A 21 -1.30 0.03 -1.96
CA ALA A 21 -1.97 -1.03 -2.70
C ALA A 21 -3.45 -1.14 -2.30
N HIS A 22 -3.78 -1.00 -1.01
CA HIS A 22 -5.16 -0.97 -0.53
C HIS A 22 -5.93 0.23 -1.07
N PHE A 23 -5.32 1.42 -1.03
CA PHE A 23 -5.90 2.63 -1.62
C PHE A 23 -6.28 2.37 -3.09
N CYS A 24 -5.38 1.76 -3.85
CA CYS A 24 -5.63 1.49 -5.26
C CYS A 24 -6.77 0.48 -5.46
N SER A 25 -6.84 -0.56 -4.63
CA SER A 25 -7.94 -1.53 -4.66
C SER A 25 -9.28 -0.87 -4.31
N LEU A 26 -9.33 -0.11 -3.21
CA LEU A 26 -10.53 0.53 -2.68
C LEU A 26 -11.10 1.60 -3.64
N PHE A 27 -10.23 2.40 -4.26
CA PHE A 27 -10.64 3.49 -5.14
C PHE A 27 -10.46 3.20 -6.63
N SER A 28 -10.17 1.95 -7.00
CA SER A 28 -9.92 1.53 -8.39
C SER A 28 -10.97 2.04 -9.36
N GLN A 29 -12.25 1.74 -9.09
CA GLN A 29 -13.37 2.12 -9.94
C GLN A 29 -13.64 3.63 -9.93
N ILE A 30 -13.50 4.27 -8.78
CA ILE A 30 -13.88 5.69 -8.58
C ILE A 30 -12.84 6.63 -9.19
N PHE A 31 -11.56 6.29 -9.05
CA PHE A 31 -10.45 7.09 -9.57
C PHE A 31 -9.86 6.53 -10.88
N ASN A 32 -10.44 5.45 -11.43
CA ASN A 32 -9.96 4.77 -12.63
C ASN A 32 -8.46 4.42 -12.51
N LEU A 33 -8.10 3.79 -11.39
CA LEU A 33 -6.73 3.36 -11.10
C LEU A 33 -6.45 2.02 -11.77
N PRO A 34 -5.18 1.72 -12.09
CA PRO A 34 -4.80 0.39 -12.57
C PRO A 34 -5.25 -0.71 -11.61
N ASP A 35 -5.69 -1.85 -12.16
CA ASP A 35 -6.04 -3.03 -11.38
C ASP A 35 -4.84 -3.99 -11.28
N PHE A 36 -4.38 -4.21 -10.05
CA PHE A 36 -3.16 -4.94 -9.76
C PHE A 36 -3.21 -5.62 -8.39
N HIS A 37 -2.42 -6.69 -8.25
CA HIS A 37 -2.16 -7.32 -6.96
C HIS A 37 -0.95 -6.68 -6.30
N ILE A 38 -0.86 -6.75 -4.98
CA ILE A 38 0.25 -6.19 -4.22
C ILE A 38 1.64 -6.68 -4.67
N GLU A 39 1.75 -7.91 -5.17
CA GLU A 39 2.98 -8.43 -5.80
C GLU A 39 3.39 -7.62 -7.04
N ASP A 40 2.43 -7.19 -7.86
CA ASP A 40 2.70 -6.43 -9.08
C ASP A 40 3.29 -5.05 -8.72
N LEU A 41 2.82 -4.43 -7.62
CA LEU A 41 3.38 -3.18 -7.11
C LEU A 41 4.80 -3.37 -6.59
N GLU A 42 5.03 -4.44 -5.85
CA GLU A 42 6.36 -4.80 -5.33
C GLU A 42 7.38 -5.04 -6.44
N GLU A 43 6.97 -5.81 -7.46
CA GLU A 43 7.77 -6.06 -8.65
C GLU A 43 8.05 -4.78 -9.43
N ALA A 44 7.03 -3.93 -9.63
CA ALA A 44 7.18 -2.66 -10.35
C ALA A 44 8.08 -1.67 -9.59
N LEU A 45 8.08 -1.70 -8.26
CA LEU A 45 8.97 -0.90 -7.42
C LEU A 45 10.44 -1.37 -7.56
N LEU A 46 10.67 -2.69 -7.56
CA LEU A 46 12.00 -3.29 -7.68
C LEU A 46 12.56 -3.29 -9.11
N ALA A 47 11.71 -3.14 -10.13
CA ALA A 47 12.14 -2.99 -11.51
C ALA A 47 12.88 -1.64 -11.66
N ASP A 48 14.22 -1.68 -11.70
CA ASP A 48 15.15 -0.54 -11.78
C ASP A 48 15.09 0.22 -13.13
N GLY A 49 13.89 0.58 -13.61
CA GLY A 49 13.72 1.27 -14.89
C GLY A 49 14.07 0.42 -16.12
N ASN A 50 14.38 -0.87 -15.95
CA ASN A 50 14.55 -1.79 -17.08
C ASN A 50 13.20 -1.95 -17.79
N GLU A 51 13.15 -1.48 -19.04
CA GLU A 51 11.99 -1.09 -19.84
C GLU A 51 10.98 -2.21 -20.19
N SER A 52 11.05 -3.40 -19.60
CA SER A 52 10.41 -4.56 -20.22
C SER A 52 9.06 -4.99 -19.68
N GLN A 53 8.66 -4.69 -18.43
CA GLN A 53 7.52 -5.45 -17.86
C GLN A 53 6.43 -4.70 -17.09
N THR A 54 6.60 -3.46 -16.60
CA THR A 54 5.47 -2.80 -15.90
C THR A 54 5.43 -1.28 -16.11
N THR A 55 4.47 -0.80 -16.91
CA THR A 55 4.04 0.62 -16.91
C THR A 55 3.21 0.98 -15.67
N LEU A 56 3.04 0.03 -14.74
CA LEU A 56 2.16 0.14 -13.59
C LEU A 56 2.37 1.43 -12.78
N LEU A 57 3.63 1.76 -12.45
CA LEU A 57 3.91 2.95 -11.64
C LEU A 57 3.58 4.24 -12.39
N SER A 58 3.94 4.34 -13.67
CA SER A 58 3.68 5.54 -14.45
C SER A 58 2.18 5.70 -14.74
N ASP A 59 1.47 4.61 -15.03
CA ASP A 59 0.02 4.60 -15.21
C ASP A 59 -0.72 5.01 -13.92
N LEU A 60 -0.30 4.46 -12.78
CA LEU A 60 -0.84 4.83 -11.47
C LEU A 60 -0.62 6.32 -11.18
N ILE A 61 0.61 6.81 -11.36
CA ILE A 61 0.93 8.22 -11.14
C ILE A 61 0.09 9.12 -12.04
N VAL A 62 -0.04 8.79 -13.34
CA VAL A 62 -0.86 9.57 -14.28
C VAL A 62 -2.33 9.59 -13.86
N SER A 63 -2.91 8.44 -13.48
CA SER A 63 -4.31 8.38 -13.02
C SER A 63 -4.54 9.25 -11.78
N LEU A 64 -3.62 9.21 -10.80
CA LEU A 64 -3.72 10.03 -9.59
C LEU A 64 -3.55 11.53 -9.88
N LEU A 65 -2.56 11.90 -10.69
CA LEU A 65 -2.29 13.30 -11.06
C LEU A 65 -3.48 13.92 -11.79
N ARG A 66 -4.11 13.17 -12.70
CA ARG A 66 -5.32 13.62 -13.39
C ARG A 66 -6.44 13.95 -12.39
N GLY A 67 -6.54 13.23 -11.28
CA GLY A 67 -7.52 13.50 -10.23
C GLY A 67 -7.26 14.73 -9.36
N CYS A 68 -6.08 15.37 -9.44
CA CYS A 68 -5.70 16.48 -8.56
C CYS A 68 -6.15 17.85 -9.08
N ASP A 69 -6.82 18.65 -8.24
CA ASP A 69 -7.37 19.97 -8.63
C ASP A 69 -6.31 20.97 -9.10
N ILE A 70 -5.11 20.92 -8.51
CA ILE A 70 -3.96 21.75 -8.90
C ILE A 70 -3.59 21.58 -10.39
N LEU A 71 -3.96 20.45 -10.98
CA LEU A 71 -3.66 20.08 -12.35
C LEU A 71 -4.89 20.12 -13.27
N GLN A 72 -6.05 20.62 -12.80
CA GLN A 72 -7.32 20.57 -13.54
C GLN A 72 -7.23 21.10 -14.98
N ASN A 73 -6.54 22.22 -15.19
CA ASN A 73 -6.41 22.87 -16.51
C ASN A 73 -5.54 22.07 -17.49
N SER A 74 -4.73 21.13 -17.00
CA SER A 74 -3.79 20.34 -17.80
C SER A 74 -4.11 18.85 -17.80
N ARG A 75 -5.20 18.42 -17.15
CA ARG A 75 -5.57 17.01 -16.91
C ARG A 75 -5.49 16.14 -18.17
N GLN A 76 -6.02 16.62 -19.29
CA GLN A 76 -6.07 15.86 -20.55
C GLN A 76 -4.71 15.71 -21.23
N HIS A 77 -3.70 16.50 -20.85
CA HIS A 77 -2.37 16.51 -21.42
C HIS A 77 -1.34 15.74 -20.58
N ILE A 78 -1.75 15.13 -19.46
CA ILE A 78 -0.88 14.33 -18.60
C ILE A 78 -0.84 12.90 -19.16
N HIS A 79 0.35 12.43 -19.53
CA HIS A 79 0.62 11.12 -20.09
C HIS A 79 1.86 10.49 -19.43
N THR A 80 2.06 9.19 -19.63
CA THR A 80 3.20 8.44 -19.09
C THR A 80 4.56 8.96 -19.58
N SER A 81 4.60 9.66 -20.72
CA SER A 81 5.82 10.28 -21.26
C SER A 81 6.17 11.63 -20.63
N ASN A 82 5.24 12.31 -19.97
CA ASN A 82 5.43 13.68 -19.49
C ASN A 82 5.02 13.92 -18.02
N TYR A 83 4.54 12.89 -17.31
CA TYR A 83 4.01 13.04 -15.95
C TYR A 83 4.99 13.69 -14.96
N GLN A 84 6.30 13.53 -15.18
CA GLN A 84 7.38 14.02 -14.31
C GLN A 84 7.22 15.51 -13.99
N MET A 85 6.98 16.36 -15.00
CA MET A 85 6.86 17.81 -14.79
C MET A 85 5.61 18.16 -13.96
N PHE A 86 4.52 17.43 -14.17
CA PHE A 86 3.26 17.63 -13.45
C PHE A 86 3.36 17.13 -12.01
N LEU A 87 4.07 16.02 -11.79
CA LEU A 87 4.38 15.47 -10.48
C LEU A 87 5.20 16.48 -9.66
N ARG A 88 6.29 17.02 -10.24
CA ARG A 88 7.08 18.10 -9.60
C ARG A 88 6.21 19.31 -9.24
N ARG A 89 5.38 19.77 -10.18
CA ARG A 89 4.49 20.92 -9.96
C ARG A 89 3.52 20.69 -8.80
N LEU A 90 2.93 19.49 -8.73
CA LEU A 90 2.02 19.13 -7.66
C LEU A 90 2.75 19.10 -6.31
N PHE A 91 3.88 18.38 -6.22
CA PHE A 91 4.62 18.20 -4.98
C PHE A 91 5.19 19.52 -4.44
N ARG A 92 5.75 20.38 -5.29
CA ARG A 92 6.21 21.72 -4.87
C ARG A 92 5.09 22.49 -4.19
N LYS A 93 3.87 22.46 -4.73
CA LYS A 93 2.73 23.19 -4.16
C LYS A 93 2.17 22.51 -2.92
N GLN A 94 1.91 21.21 -2.96
CA GLN A 94 1.28 20.50 -1.86
C GLN A 94 2.21 20.38 -0.64
N CYS A 95 3.50 20.09 -0.84
CA CYS A 95 4.44 20.03 0.27
C CYS A 95 4.60 21.39 0.97
N GLN A 96 4.53 22.50 0.22
CA GLN A 96 4.51 23.85 0.79
C GLN A 96 3.25 24.12 1.61
N VAL A 97 2.07 23.74 1.09
CA VAL A 97 0.77 23.90 1.79
C VAL A 97 0.75 23.11 3.09
N HIS A 98 1.27 21.87 3.07
CA HIS A 98 1.30 20.97 4.21
C HIS A 98 2.49 21.19 5.16
N ASN A 99 3.42 22.07 4.79
CA ASN A 99 4.67 22.31 5.50
C ASN A 99 5.45 21.00 5.79
N ILE A 100 5.53 20.13 4.78
CA ILE A 100 6.29 18.88 4.83
C ILE A 100 7.49 18.93 3.88
N GLU A 101 8.50 18.12 4.15
CA GLU A 101 9.63 17.93 3.23
C GLU A 101 9.12 17.43 1.88
N ASN A 102 9.62 18.01 0.78
CA ASN A 102 9.28 17.56 -0.56
C ASN A 102 10.17 16.37 -0.97
N PRO A 103 9.65 15.12 -1.02
CA PRO A 103 10.45 13.96 -1.42
C PRO A 103 10.85 13.96 -2.90
N PHE A 104 10.31 14.88 -3.71
CA PHE A 104 10.57 15.00 -5.15
C PHE A 104 11.09 16.39 -5.56
N ASP A 105 12.00 16.95 -4.75
CA ASP A 105 12.56 18.29 -4.99
C ASP A 105 13.86 18.31 -5.82
N SER A 106 14.53 17.16 -5.98
CA SER A 106 15.73 17.05 -6.82
C SER A 106 15.39 17.05 -8.31
N ASP A 107 16.32 17.40 -9.19
CA ASP A 107 16.13 17.30 -10.65
C ASP A 107 16.25 15.84 -11.18
N THR A 108 16.23 14.86 -10.28
CA THR A 108 16.30 13.43 -10.61
C THR A 108 14.93 12.91 -11.01
N ASP A 109 14.88 12.16 -12.09
CA ASP A 109 13.66 11.52 -12.57
C ASP A 109 13.16 10.46 -11.58
N PHE A 110 11.83 10.33 -11.45
CA PHE A 110 11.18 9.37 -10.54
C PHE A 110 11.78 7.95 -10.62
N GLN A 111 12.03 7.45 -11.83
CA GLN A 111 12.60 6.10 -12.05
C GLN A 111 14.00 5.91 -11.45
N LEU A 112 14.79 7.00 -11.34
CA LEU A 112 16.16 6.98 -10.83
C LEU A 112 16.23 7.27 -9.32
N LEU A 113 15.10 7.52 -8.67
CA LEU A 113 15.08 7.77 -7.22
C LEU A 113 15.33 6.48 -6.43
N PRO A 114 15.90 6.60 -5.22
CA PRO A 114 15.92 5.50 -4.26
C PRO A 114 14.50 4.96 -4.02
N LEU A 115 14.39 3.64 -3.87
CA LEU A 115 13.11 2.95 -3.72
C LEU A 115 12.23 3.54 -2.61
N ARG A 116 12.86 3.88 -1.48
CA ARG A 116 12.17 4.48 -0.35
C ARG A 116 11.50 5.81 -0.71
N ARG A 117 12.16 6.65 -1.53
CA ARG A 117 11.60 7.92 -2.01
C ARG A 117 10.48 7.69 -3.03
N LYS A 118 10.61 6.70 -3.92
CA LYS A 118 9.52 6.32 -4.85
C LYS A 118 8.24 5.99 -4.08
N LEU A 119 8.34 5.16 -3.03
CA LEU A 119 7.18 4.77 -2.24
C LEU A 119 6.59 5.94 -1.43
N GLU A 120 7.45 6.78 -0.84
CA GLU A 120 7.01 8.01 -0.14
C GLU A 120 6.22 8.94 -1.08
N ILE A 121 6.69 9.11 -2.32
CA ILE A 121 5.98 9.87 -3.36
C ILE A 121 4.64 9.24 -3.68
N LEU A 122 4.57 7.92 -3.91
CA LEU A 122 3.30 7.24 -4.21
C LEU A 122 2.29 7.39 -3.07
N HIS A 123 2.73 7.18 -1.83
CA HIS A 123 1.90 7.34 -0.64
C HIS A 123 1.37 8.78 -0.50
N ASN A 124 2.24 9.78 -0.63
CA ASN A 124 1.82 11.19 -0.57
C ASN A 124 0.89 11.56 -1.72
N LEU A 125 1.07 10.97 -2.91
CA LEU A 125 0.20 11.20 -4.06
C LEU A 125 -1.21 10.62 -3.83
N CYS A 126 -1.34 9.45 -3.19
CA CYS A 126 -2.63 8.92 -2.73
C CYS A 126 -3.31 9.89 -1.76
N TYR A 127 -2.57 10.44 -0.79
CA TYR A 127 -3.08 11.42 0.15
C TYR A 127 -3.56 12.70 -0.58
N PHE A 128 -2.73 13.30 -1.42
CA PHE A 128 -3.10 14.50 -2.17
C PHE A 128 -4.29 14.28 -3.11
N ARG A 129 -4.48 13.06 -3.63
CA ARG A 129 -5.65 12.73 -4.45
C ARG A 129 -6.95 12.83 -3.64
N LEU A 130 -6.94 12.49 -2.35
CA LEU A 130 -8.12 12.58 -1.48
C LEU A 130 -8.51 14.01 -1.11
N GLU A 131 -7.60 14.97 -1.27
CA GLU A 131 -7.88 16.38 -0.96
C GLU A 131 -8.62 17.14 -2.06
N SER A 132 -8.76 16.53 -3.25
CA SER A 132 -9.47 17.16 -4.35
C SER A 132 -10.96 17.37 -4.00
N LYS A 133 -11.52 18.49 -4.46
CA LYS A 133 -12.90 18.92 -4.16
C LYS A 133 -13.96 17.95 -4.65
N ASN A 134 -13.66 17.13 -5.65
CA ASN A 134 -14.58 16.13 -6.17
C ASN A 134 -14.69 14.87 -5.28
N VAL A 135 -13.79 14.70 -4.30
CA VAL A 135 -13.73 13.47 -3.52
C VAL A 135 -14.97 13.26 -2.65
N PRO A 136 -15.51 14.25 -1.91
CA PRO A 136 -16.71 14.05 -1.09
C PRO A 136 -17.89 13.45 -1.89
N GLU A 137 -18.22 14.02 -3.05
CA GLU A 137 -19.30 13.53 -3.92
C GLU A 137 -19.02 12.11 -4.45
N LEU A 138 -17.76 11.78 -4.70
CA LEU A 138 -17.36 10.44 -5.13
C LEU A 138 -17.45 9.42 -3.99
N LEU A 139 -17.17 9.84 -2.75
CA LEU A 139 -17.21 8.99 -1.56
C LEU A 139 -18.64 8.73 -1.07
N ASP A 140 -19.61 9.59 -1.38
CA ASP A 140 -21.04 9.36 -1.06
C ASP A 140 -21.59 8.06 -1.66
N LYS A 141 -20.89 7.49 -2.65
CA LYS A 141 -21.22 6.21 -3.29
C LYS A 141 -20.68 4.99 -2.53
N LEU A 142 -19.91 5.21 -1.47
CA LEU A 142 -19.26 4.16 -0.68
C LEU A 142 -19.87 4.08 0.71
N GLU A 143 -19.93 2.86 1.25
CA GLU A 143 -20.30 2.66 2.65
C GLU A 143 -19.14 3.12 3.54
N ALA A 144 -19.43 3.97 4.53
CA ALA A 144 -18.42 4.54 5.43
C ALA A 144 -17.60 3.46 6.16
N ASP A 145 -18.25 2.36 6.56
CA ASP A 145 -17.59 1.23 7.22
C ASP A 145 -16.59 0.52 6.31
N SER A 146 -16.80 0.56 4.99
CA SER A 146 -15.88 -0.04 4.01
C SER A 146 -14.62 0.81 3.78
N LEU A 147 -14.60 2.07 4.22
CA LEU A 147 -13.43 2.95 4.10
C LEU A 147 -12.44 2.79 5.25
N ARG A 148 -12.89 2.21 6.37
CA ARG A 148 -12.10 2.11 7.58
C ARG A 148 -11.40 0.75 7.62
N ILE A 149 -10.07 0.78 7.70
CA ILE A 149 -9.28 -0.41 7.98
C ILE A 149 -9.05 -0.49 9.49
N GLU A 150 -9.36 -1.65 10.06
CA GLU A 150 -9.06 -1.99 11.44
C GLU A 150 -8.21 -3.26 11.50
N PRO A 151 -7.36 -3.42 12.54
CA PRO A 151 -6.66 -4.67 12.75
C PRO A 151 -7.68 -5.77 13.03
N LEU A 152 -7.43 -6.96 12.46
CA LEU A 152 -8.23 -8.17 12.71
C LEU A 152 -8.21 -8.55 14.20
N GLY A 153 -7.14 -8.21 14.88
CA GLY A 153 -6.96 -8.44 16.30
C GLY A 153 -5.51 -8.30 16.72
N TYR A 154 -5.27 -8.61 17.99
CA TYR A 154 -3.97 -8.53 18.62
C TYR A 154 -3.59 -9.87 19.23
N ASP A 155 -2.30 -10.18 19.24
CA ASP A 155 -1.78 -11.33 19.98
C ASP A 155 -1.43 -10.96 21.45
N ASP A 156 -0.73 -11.88 22.12
CA ASP A 156 -0.28 -11.69 23.50
C ASP A 156 0.89 -10.74 23.67
N LYS A 157 1.56 -10.41 22.57
CA LYS A 157 2.67 -9.46 22.52
C LYS A 157 2.20 -8.06 22.14
N ASP A 158 0.88 -7.85 22.06
CA ASP A 158 0.23 -6.65 21.54
C ASP A 158 0.55 -6.39 20.06
N SER A 159 0.99 -7.41 19.31
CA SER A 159 1.21 -7.30 17.88
C SER A 159 -0.12 -7.28 17.14
N ALA A 160 -0.31 -6.29 16.27
CA ALA A 160 -1.54 -6.10 15.52
C ALA A 160 -1.50 -6.90 14.21
N TYR A 161 -2.62 -7.53 13.84
CA TYR A 161 -2.76 -8.31 12.62
C TYR A 161 -3.63 -7.57 11.62
N TRP A 162 -3.10 -7.32 10.43
CA TRP A 162 -3.73 -6.44 9.44
C TRP A 162 -4.00 -7.19 8.13
N TYR A 163 -5.24 -7.14 7.69
CA TYR A 163 -5.64 -7.58 6.35
C TYR A 163 -6.16 -6.37 5.58
N PHE A 164 -5.51 -6.08 4.46
CA PHE A 164 -5.85 -4.94 3.62
C PHE A 164 -6.76 -5.37 2.46
N PHE A 165 -6.31 -6.34 1.67
CA PHE A 165 -7.03 -6.96 0.56
C PHE A 165 -6.22 -8.14 0.01
N GLY A 166 -6.81 -8.91 -0.91
CA GLY A 166 -6.12 -9.97 -1.64
C GLY A 166 -5.69 -11.15 -0.75
N THR A 167 -4.45 -11.61 -0.92
CA THR A 167 -3.97 -12.88 -0.35
C THR A 167 -3.00 -12.74 0.82
N ARG A 168 -2.68 -11.52 1.25
CA ARG A 168 -1.64 -11.27 2.26
C ARG A 168 -2.20 -10.91 3.61
N LEU A 169 -1.51 -11.37 4.65
CA LEU A 169 -1.73 -10.95 6.02
C LEU A 169 -0.45 -10.34 6.59
N TYR A 170 -0.60 -9.21 7.27
CA TYR A 170 0.50 -8.46 7.86
C TYR A 170 0.43 -8.53 9.39
N ARG A 171 1.60 -8.45 10.03
CA ARG A 171 1.74 -8.22 11.47
C ARG A 171 2.54 -6.95 11.70
N GLU A 172 2.05 -6.13 12.61
CA GLU A 172 2.73 -4.95 13.12
C GLU A 172 3.18 -5.21 14.56
N ASP A 173 4.49 -5.22 14.78
CA ASP A 173 5.10 -5.41 16.10
C ASP A 173 5.54 -4.05 16.66
N TYR A 174 5.06 -3.68 17.86
CA TYR A 174 5.47 -2.46 18.53
C TYR A 174 6.75 -2.68 19.34
N LEU A 175 7.82 -1.96 18.99
CA LEU A 175 9.04 -1.99 19.79
C LEU A 175 8.79 -1.32 21.14
N LYS A 176 8.95 -2.09 22.23
CA LYS A 176 8.87 -1.57 23.59
C LYS A 176 10.02 -0.58 23.81
N SER A 177 9.73 0.72 23.71
CA SER A 177 10.71 1.75 24.02
C SER A 177 10.98 1.76 25.52
N GLU A 178 12.16 1.31 25.94
CA GLU A 178 12.61 1.48 27.34
C GLU A 178 12.95 2.94 27.69
N LYS A 179 12.88 3.88 26.73
CA LYS A 179 13.27 5.29 26.96
C LYS A 179 12.14 6.25 26.58
N LYS A 180 11.67 7.02 27.58
CA LYS A 180 10.56 8.00 27.53
C LYS A 180 10.70 9.19 26.54
N HIS A 181 11.69 9.20 25.64
CA HIS A 181 11.99 10.35 24.77
C HIS A 181 12.30 9.99 23.30
N LYS A 182 11.43 9.22 22.63
CA LYS A 182 11.40 9.21 21.17
C LYS A 182 9.96 9.30 20.64
N LEU A 183 9.72 10.31 19.80
CA LEU A 183 8.46 10.65 19.13
C LEU A 183 8.14 9.76 17.92
N LYS A 184 8.71 8.55 17.83
CA LYS A 184 8.45 7.63 16.73
C LYS A 184 8.25 6.23 17.31
N CYS A 185 7.02 5.72 17.23
CA CYS A 185 6.78 4.29 17.34
C CYS A 185 7.46 3.65 16.13
N ASP A 186 8.67 3.14 16.31
CA ASP A 186 9.31 2.28 15.32
C ASP A 186 8.56 0.94 15.37
N ALA A 187 7.45 0.86 14.65
CA ALA A 187 6.72 -0.38 14.45
C ALA A 187 7.40 -1.18 13.34
N VAL A 188 7.55 -2.49 13.56
CA VAL A 188 8.11 -3.40 12.55
C VAL A 188 6.96 -4.12 11.88
N TRP A 189 6.86 -3.96 10.56
CA TRP A 189 5.83 -4.64 9.77
C TRP A 189 6.41 -5.88 9.11
N GLN A 190 5.61 -6.93 9.03
CA GLN A 190 6.00 -8.20 8.43
C GLN A 190 4.82 -8.82 7.71
N VAL A 191 5.06 -9.38 6.52
CA VAL A 191 4.09 -10.30 5.90
C VAL A 191 4.22 -11.65 6.59
N ILE A 192 3.10 -12.16 7.11
CA ILE A 192 3.05 -13.43 7.84
C ILE A 192 2.31 -14.52 7.08
N CYS A 193 1.51 -14.17 6.07
CA CYS A 193 0.89 -15.14 5.19
C CYS A 193 1.07 -14.74 3.72
N PHE A 194 1.65 -15.65 2.94
CA PHE A 194 1.85 -15.54 1.49
C PHE A 194 1.03 -16.57 0.72
N THR A 195 0.74 -17.71 1.34
CA THR A 195 0.10 -18.89 0.75
C THR A 195 -1.13 -19.32 1.55
N GLU A 196 -2.00 -20.13 0.95
CA GLU A 196 -3.16 -20.74 1.65
C GLU A 196 -2.72 -21.52 2.90
N ASP A 197 -1.59 -22.20 2.81
CA ASP A 197 -1.02 -22.98 3.93
C ASP A 197 -0.58 -22.07 5.07
N ASP A 198 0.01 -20.90 4.79
CA ASP A 198 0.42 -19.96 5.84
C ASP A 198 -0.79 -19.49 6.66
N TRP A 199 -1.90 -19.19 5.99
CA TRP A 199 -3.15 -18.80 6.64
C TRP A 199 -3.68 -19.93 7.55
N THR A 200 -3.70 -21.16 7.03
CA THR A 200 -4.19 -22.34 7.77
C THR A 200 -3.30 -22.64 8.97
N ASN A 201 -1.98 -22.60 8.77
CA ASN A 201 -0.97 -22.85 9.81
C ASN A 201 -1.00 -21.77 10.90
N LEU A 202 -1.14 -20.50 10.53
CA LEU A 202 -1.29 -19.41 11.49
C LEU A 202 -2.54 -19.59 12.33
N ALA A 203 -3.70 -19.84 11.70
CA ALA A 203 -4.96 -20.02 12.42
C ALA A 203 -4.91 -21.20 13.40
N ALA A 204 -4.30 -22.31 12.99
CA ALA A 204 -4.10 -23.49 13.83
C ALA A 204 -3.15 -23.21 15.01
N LYS A 205 -2.03 -22.50 14.76
CA LYS A 205 -1.08 -22.09 15.79
C LYS A 205 -1.73 -21.19 16.83
N LEU A 206 -2.52 -20.20 16.41
CA LEU A 206 -3.25 -19.30 17.30
C LEU A 206 -4.35 -20.04 18.08
N LYS A 207 -5.01 -21.03 17.48
CA LYS A 207 -6.02 -21.88 18.13
C LYS A 207 -5.44 -22.72 19.27
N ALA A 208 -4.24 -23.25 19.07
CA ALA A 208 -3.53 -24.07 20.06
C ALA A 208 -3.02 -23.27 21.27
N SER A 209 -3.01 -21.94 21.19
CA SER A 209 -2.57 -21.07 22.27
C SER A 209 -3.52 -21.13 23.48
N THR A 210 -2.96 -20.99 24.68
CA THR A 210 -3.74 -20.88 25.92
C THR A 210 -4.38 -19.50 26.08
N SER A 211 -3.91 -18.50 25.34
CA SER A 211 -4.43 -17.14 25.47
C SER A 211 -5.77 -16.91 24.79
N ARG A 212 -6.60 -16.14 25.49
CA ARG A 212 -7.88 -15.63 24.99
C ARG A 212 -7.73 -14.75 23.74
N ARG A 213 -6.71 -13.89 23.67
CA ARG A 213 -6.49 -12.98 22.53
C ARG A 213 -6.16 -13.76 21.26
N ASN A 214 -5.20 -14.67 21.38
CA ASN A 214 -4.83 -15.58 20.29
C ASN A 214 -6.00 -16.43 19.80
N ARG A 215 -6.80 -17.00 20.71
CA ARG A 215 -8.00 -17.77 20.32
C ARG A 215 -9.08 -16.90 19.66
N ALA A 216 -9.25 -15.65 20.08
CA ALA A 216 -10.20 -14.72 19.46
C ALA A 216 -9.78 -14.38 18.02
N LEU A 217 -8.49 -14.06 17.81
CA LEU A 217 -7.94 -13.86 16.48
C LEU A 217 -8.07 -15.12 15.61
N SER A 218 -7.76 -16.30 16.15
CA SER A 218 -7.96 -17.58 15.47
C SER A 218 -9.41 -17.77 15.01
N LYS A 219 -10.38 -17.47 15.88
CA LYS A 219 -11.81 -17.55 15.55
C LYS A 219 -12.15 -16.66 14.35
N ILE A 220 -11.68 -15.42 14.34
CA ILE A 220 -11.87 -14.49 13.21
C ILE A 220 -11.29 -15.07 11.92
N LEU A 221 -10.08 -15.61 11.95
CA LEU A 221 -9.45 -16.23 10.78
C LEU A 221 -10.28 -17.41 10.25
N TYR A 222 -10.71 -18.32 11.12
CA TYR A 222 -11.52 -19.49 10.73
C TYR A 222 -12.91 -19.13 10.19
N GLU A 223 -13.59 -18.15 10.79
CA GLU A 223 -14.97 -17.82 10.44
C GLU A 223 -15.05 -16.89 9.22
N ASN A 224 -14.16 -15.90 9.13
CA ASN A 224 -14.32 -14.80 8.18
C ASN A 224 -13.38 -14.89 6.97
N PHE A 225 -12.21 -15.53 7.12
CA PHE A 225 -11.13 -15.50 6.13
C PHE A 225 -10.91 -16.85 5.46
N LEU A 226 -10.58 -17.91 6.21
CA LEU A 226 -10.23 -19.21 5.64
C LEU A 226 -11.25 -19.78 4.63
N PRO A 227 -12.58 -19.62 4.80
CA PRO A 227 -13.54 -20.07 3.80
C PRO A 227 -13.42 -19.37 2.43
N LYS A 228 -12.86 -18.15 2.40
CA LYS A 228 -12.75 -17.29 1.21
C LYS A 228 -11.34 -17.32 0.59
N ILE A 229 -10.31 -17.58 1.40
CA ILE A 229 -8.91 -17.53 0.97
C ILE A 229 -8.61 -18.39 -0.27
N PRO A 230 -9.03 -19.67 -0.38
CA PRO A 230 -8.74 -20.48 -1.56
C PRO A 230 -9.32 -19.91 -2.86
N LYS A 231 -10.50 -19.28 -2.77
CA LYS A 231 -11.12 -18.61 -3.91
C LYS A 231 -10.28 -17.41 -4.36
N LEU A 232 -9.78 -16.60 -3.43
CA LEU A 232 -8.95 -15.43 -3.74
C LEU A 232 -7.63 -15.82 -4.42
N PHE A 233 -6.97 -16.90 -3.96
CA PHE A 233 -5.77 -17.41 -4.60
C PHE A 233 -6.04 -17.93 -6.02
N LYS A 234 -7.14 -18.66 -6.22
CA LYS A 234 -7.55 -19.12 -7.54
C LYS A 234 -7.85 -17.96 -8.48
N GLU A 235 -8.61 -16.96 -8.03
CA GLU A 235 -8.94 -15.77 -8.83
C GLU A 235 -7.68 -15.02 -9.25
N LYS A 236 -6.73 -14.85 -8.33
CA LYS A 236 -5.42 -14.25 -8.62
C LYS A 236 -4.65 -15.03 -9.69
N GLU A 237 -4.58 -16.35 -9.56
CA GLU A 237 -3.89 -17.21 -10.54
C GLU A 237 -4.57 -17.15 -11.92
N ASP A 238 -5.90 -17.21 -11.97
CA ASP A 238 -6.67 -17.10 -13.20
C ASP A 238 -6.46 -15.74 -13.88
N GLN A 239 -6.36 -14.65 -13.11
CA GLN A 239 -6.06 -13.33 -13.64
C GLN A 239 -4.64 -13.24 -14.19
N ARG A 240 -3.64 -13.82 -13.51
CA ARG A 240 -2.25 -13.87 -14.01
C ARG A 240 -2.12 -14.63 -15.32
N ARG A 241 -2.93 -15.68 -15.54
CA ARG A 241 -2.94 -16.44 -16.80
C ARG A 241 -3.59 -15.71 -17.97
N ARG A 242 -4.41 -14.68 -17.69
CA ARG A 242 -5.12 -13.90 -18.71
C ARG A 242 -4.35 -12.65 -19.15
N LYS A 243 -3.41 -12.17 -18.33
CA LYS A 243 -2.48 -11.09 -18.66
C LYS A 243 -1.34 -11.64 -19.52
#